data_AF-A0A3D0QHV8-F1
#
_entry.id   AF-A0A3D0QHV8-F1
#
_cell.length_a   1.000
_cell.length_b   1.000
_cell.length_c   1.000
_cell.angle_alpha   90.00
_cell.angle_beta   90.00
_cell.angle_gamma   90.00
#
_symmetry.space_group_name_H-M   'P 1'
#
loop_
_entity.id
_entity.type
_entity.pdbx_description
1 polymer ?
#
loop_
_entity_poly.entity_id
_entity_poly.type
_entity_poly.pdbx_seq_one_letter_code
_entity_poly.pdbx_strand_id
1 'polypeptide(L)'
;MTILLFLALDVIVRQSRARADVSTVDTRAVAWSYPVRLPEGLFFARTHTWMSLFPSGKMRLGVDDFVGRLLDSPSIAYLKTPHQRVQKGEPILVLTEGDHSLTIRAPMDGEILERNDRLC
;
A
#
# COMPACT_ATOMS: atom_id res chain seq x y z
N MET A 1 19.44 51.64 -5.25
CA MET A 1 19.39 51.37 -3.80
C MET A 1 18.19 50.52 -3.37
N THR A 2 17.13 50.33 -4.20
CA THR A 2 15.98 49.47 -3.89
C THR A 2 16.19 47.99 -4.26
N ILE A 3 16.90 47.69 -5.35
CA ILE A 3 17.16 46.30 -5.79
C ILE A 3 17.93 45.50 -4.73
N LEU A 4 18.91 46.12 -4.06
CA LEU A 4 19.68 45.49 -2.99
C LEU A 4 18.81 45.16 -1.76
N LEU A 5 17.80 45.98 -1.47
CA LEU A 5 16.85 45.74 -0.38
C LEU A 5 15.98 44.53 -0.68
N PHE A 6 15.47 44.41 -1.91
CA PHE A 6 14.67 43.26 -2.32
C PHE A 6 15.48 41.97 -2.34
N LEU A 7 16.73 42.00 -2.81
CA LEU A 7 17.63 40.85 -2.77
C LEU A 7 17.97 40.43 -1.34
N ALA A 8 18.18 41.38 -0.42
CA ALA A 8 18.40 41.08 0.99
C ALA A 8 17.17 40.44 1.65
N LEU A 9 15.97 40.98 1.37
CA LEU A 9 14.71 40.41 1.84
C LEU A 9 14.49 38.99 1.30
N ASP A 10 14.77 38.76 0.02
CA ASP A 10 14.60 37.45 -0.61
C ASP A 10 15.54 36.40 -0.02
N VAL A 11 16.80 36.77 0.26
CA VAL A 11 17.77 35.90 0.94
C VAL A 11 17.31 35.55 2.36
N ILE A 12 16.81 36.53 3.12
CA ILE A 12 16.32 36.32 4.48
C ILE A 12 15.08 35.39 4.49
N VAL A 13 14.15 35.58 3.56
CA VAL A 13 12.95 34.73 3.43
C VAL A 13 13.32 33.32 2.96
N ARG A 14 14.28 33.18 2.04
CA ARG A 14 14.75 31.87 1.58
C ARG A 14 15.47 31.12 2.71
N GLN A 15 16.24 31.82 3.52
CA GLN A 15 16.94 31.22 4.65
C GLN A 15 15.99 30.85 5.80
N SER A 16 14.91 31.60 6.01
CA SER A 16 13.88 31.24 6.99
C SER A 16 13.04 30.03 6.55
N ARG A 17 12.70 29.93 5.25
CA ARG A 17 12.01 28.75 4.69
C ARG A 17 12.89 27.50 4.70
N ALA A 18 14.19 27.62 4.39
CA ALA A 18 15.14 26.51 4.48
C ALA A 18 15.32 25.99 5.92
N ARG A 19 15.09 26.83 6.94
CA ARG A 19 15.12 26.43 8.35
C ARG A 19 13.81 25.85 8.86
N ALA A 20 12.68 26.19 8.22
CA ALA A 20 11.35 25.73 8.62
C ALA A 20 11.02 24.32 8.11
N ASP A 21 11.72 23.83 7.09
CA ASP A 21 11.46 22.53 6.46
C ASP A 21 12.31 21.37 7.03
N VAL A 22 12.65 21.46 8.32
CA VAL A 22 13.16 20.31 9.08
C VAL A 22 12.46 20.29 10.42
N SER A 23 11.14 20.09 10.38
CA SER A 23 10.50 19.34 11.46
C SER A 23 11.10 17.94 11.40
N THR A 24 12.17 17.71 12.16
CA THR A 24 12.64 16.35 12.43
C THR A 24 11.45 15.62 13.04
N VAL A 25 10.76 14.81 12.25
CA VAL A 25 9.88 13.78 12.79
C VAL A 25 10.75 13.03 13.78
N ASP A 26 10.41 13.13 15.07
CA ASP A 26 11.07 12.40 16.14
C ASP A 26 10.90 10.92 15.85
N THR A 27 11.82 10.39 15.06
CA THR A 27 11.91 8.96 14.75
C THR A 27 12.64 8.35 15.92
N ARG A 28 12.06 8.48 17.12
CA ARG A 28 12.30 7.54 18.20
C ARG A 28 11.88 6.20 17.62
N ALA A 29 12.88 5.50 17.06
CA ALA A 29 12.75 4.14 16.63
C ALA A 29 12.10 3.41 17.80
N VAL A 30 10.89 2.94 17.58
CA VAL A 30 10.13 2.13 18.51
C VAL A 30 10.99 0.88 18.72
N ALA A 31 11.79 0.88 19.79
CA ALA A 31 12.81 -0.13 20.12
C ALA A 31 12.18 -1.43 20.64
N TRP A 32 10.95 -1.73 20.19
CA TRP A 32 10.28 -2.98 20.43
C TRP A 32 10.62 -3.91 19.27
N SER A 33 11.79 -4.53 19.35
CA SER A 33 12.08 -5.71 18.53
C SER A 33 11.31 -6.88 19.13
N TYR A 34 10.02 -6.98 18.80
CA TYR A 34 9.33 -8.25 18.96
C TYR A 34 9.93 -9.20 17.93
N PRO A 35 10.47 -10.37 18.32
CA PRO A 35 10.88 -11.38 17.36
C PRO A 35 9.63 -11.94 16.70
N VAL A 36 9.13 -11.24 15.68
CA VAL A 36 8.03 -11.73 14.83
C VAL A 36 8.63 -12.83 13.97
N ARG A 37 8.38 -14.09 14.35
CA ARG A 37 8.64 -15.22 13.47
C ARG A 37 7.57 -15.24 12.39
N LEU A 38 7.87 -14.63 11.25
CA LEU A 38 7.03 -14.73 10.07
C LEU A 38 7.22 -16.13 9.45
N PRO A 39 6.13 -16.83 9.07
CA PRO A 39 6.24 -18.04 8.27
C PRO A 39 7.03 -17.75 6.99
N GLU A 40 7.88 -18.69 6.58
CA GLU A 40 8.54 -18.61 5.28
C GLU A 40 7.50 -18.56 4.16
N GLY A 41 7.80 -17.77 3.12
CA GLY A 41 6.88 -17.59 1.98
C GLY A 41 5.75 -16.58 2.23
N LEU A 42 5.68 -15.93 3.40
CA LEU A 42 4.77 -14.81 3.64
C LEU A 42 5.42 -13.47 3.25
N PHE A 43 4.74 -12.71 2.38
CA PHE A 43 5.19 -11.41 1.88
C PHE A 43 4.10 -10.36 2.02
N PHE A 44 4.50 -9.10 2.16
CA PHE A 44 3.58 -7.96 2.22
C PHE A 44 3.96 -6.94 1.14
N ALA A 45 2.97 -6.46 0.39
CA ALA A 45 3.14 -5.37 -0.56
C ALA A 45 2.69 -4.05 0.07
N ARG A 46 3.26 -2.93 -0.42
CA ARG A 46 2.87 -1.57 0.01
C ARG A 46 1.41 -1.22 -0.30
N THR A 47 0.72 -2.05 -1.09
CA THR A 47 -0.69 -1.91 -1.46
C THR A 47 -1.64 -2.61 -0.48
N HIS A 48 -1.21 -2.83 0.77
CA HIS A 48 -1.98 -3.51 1.81
C HIS A 48 -2.47 -4.91 1.43
N THR A 49 -1.62 -5.64 0.70
CA THR A 49 -1.86 -7.03 0.35
C THR A 49 -0.79 -7.93 0.94
N TRP A 50 -1.21 -9.10 1.43
CA TRP A 50 -0.31 -10.16 1.86
C TRP A 50 -0.36 -11.32 0.86
N MET A 51 0.75 -12.04 0.77
CA MET A 51 0.95 -13.14 -0.16
C MET A 51 1.56 -14.32 0.59
N SER A 52 0.96 -15.50 0.48
CA SER A 52 1.55 -16.75 0.94
C SER A 52 1.96 -17.58 -0.27
N LEU A 53 3.26 -17.69 -0.50
CA LEU A 53 3.86 -18.46 -1.58
C LEU A 53 4.07 -19.92 -1.15
N PHE A 54 3.53 -20.85 -1.92
CA PHE A 54 3.75 -22.28 -1.74
C PHE A 54 4.96 -22.75 -2.56
N PRO A 55 5.67 -23.81 -2.16
CA PRO A 55 6.80 -24.38 -2.93
C PRO A 55 6.45 -24.77 -4.37
N SER A 56 5.17 -25.01 -4.67
CA SER A 56 4.67 -25.30 -6.01
C SER A 56 4.67 -24.08 -6.96
N GLY A 57 5.00 -22.88 -6.47
CA GLY A 57 4.87 -21.63 -7.21
C GLY A 57 3.46 -21.05 -7.19
N LYS A 58 2.50 -21.73 -6.56
CA LYS A 58 1.17 -21.18 -6.29
C LYS A 58 1.26 -20.14 -5.19
N MET A 59 0.41 -19.13 -5.25
CA MET A 59 0.34 -18.08 -4.25
C MET A 59 -1.11 -17.85 -3.83
N ARG A 60 -1.32 -17.67 -2.52
CA ARG A 60 -2.57 -17.09 -2.00
C ARG A 60 -2.36 -15.61 -1.76
N LEU A 61 -3.30 -14.80 -2.20
CA LEU A 61 -3.30 -13.34 -2.05
C LEU A 61 -4.49 -12.94 -1.16
N GLY A 62 -4.29 -11.96 -0.28
CA GLY A 62 -5.35 -11.33 0.49
C GLY A 62 -5.03 -9.88 0.80
N VAL A 63 -5.93 -9.20 1.50
CA VAL A 63 -5.70 -7.88 2.08
C VAL A 63 -5.32 -8.02 3.55
N ASP A 64 -4.50 -7.10 4.05
CA ASP A 64 -4.07 -7.10 5.45
C ASP A 64 -5.11 -6.45 6.40
N ASP A 65 -4.82 -6.50 7.69
CA ASP A 65 -5.70 -5.98 8.76
C ASP A 65 -5.94 -4.47 8.66
N PHE A 66 -5.11 -3.71 7.93
CA PHE A 66 -5.36 -2.29 7.73
C PHE A 66 -6.62 -2.09 6.88
N VAL A 67 -6.79 -2.89 5.81
CA VAL A 67 -8.00 -2.84 4.97
C VAL A 67 -9.22 -3.28 5.77
N GLY A 68 -9.11 -4.33 6.59
CA GLY A 68 -10.22 -4.80 7.45
C GLY A 68 -10.59 -3.84 8.57
N ARG A 69 -9.72 -2.87 8.93
CA ARG A 69 -10.04 -1.77 9.85
C ARG A 69 -10.58 -0.54 9.14
N LEU A 70 -10.36 -0.44 7.82
CA LEU A 70 -10.81 0.66 6.99
C LEU A 70 -12.22 0.40 6.43
N LEU A 71 -12.53 -0.86 6.12
CA LEU A 71 -13.80 -1.32 5.57
C LEU A 71 -14.35 -2.43 6.48
N ASP A 72 -15.52 -2.23 7.08
CA ASP A 72 -16.09 -3.16 8.06
C ASP A 72 -16.68 -4.42 7.39
N SER A 73 -17.45 -4.24 6.33
CA SER A 73 -18.11 -5.32 5.58
C SER A 73 -18.24 -4.95 4.10
N PRO A 74 -17.12 -4.78 3.36
CA PRO A 74 -17.16 -4.41 1.96
C PRO A 74 -17.73 -5.52 1.08
N SER A 75 -18.53 -5.13 0.09
CA SER A 75 -18.89 -5.99 -1.04
C SER A 75 -17.66 -6.26 -1.92
N ILE A 76 -17.56 -7.46 -2.48
CA ILE A 76 -16.42 -7.87 -3.31
C ILE A 76 -16.86 -8.08 -4.75
N ALA A 77 -16.23 -7.35 -5.67
CA ALA A 77 -16.37 -7.57 -7.12
C ALA A 77 -15.07 -8.14 -7.69
N TYR A 78 -15.09 -9.41 -8.07
CA TYR A 78 -13.98 -10.02 -8.80
C TYR A 78 -13.96 -9.54 -10.26
N LEU A 79 -12.81 -9.00 -10.69
CA LEU A 79 -12.62 -8.50 -12.06
C LEU A 79 -12.01 -9.54 -13.01
N LYS A 80 -11.59 -10.68 -12.45
CA LYS A 80 -10.93 -11.78 -13.16
C LYS A 80 -11.60 -13.10 -12.81
N THR A 81 -11.65 -14.00 -13.78
CA THR A 81 -12.17 -15.35 -13.59
C THR A 81 -11.02 -16.35 -13.44
N PRO A 82 -11.26 -17.52 -12.82
CA PRO A 82 -10.33 -18.64 -12.87
C PRO A 82 -9.86 -18.94 -14.30
N HIS A 83 -8.60 -19.33 -14.44
CA HIS A 83 -7.85 -19.58 -15.68
C HIS A 83 -7.54 -18.33 -16.53
N GLN A 84 -7.84 -17.13 -16.04
CA GLN A 84 -7.45 -15.89 -16.70
C GLN A 84 -6.02 -15.50 -16.29
N ARG A 85 -5.21 -15.10 -17.28
CA ARG A 85 -3.89 -14.49 -17.03
C ARG A 85 -4.02 -13.02 -16.66
N VAL A 86 -3.16 -12.57 -15.76
CA VAL A 86 -3.06 -11.19 -15.30
C VAL A 86 -1.63 -10.70 -15.40
N GLN A 87 -1.46 -9.41 -15.67
CA GLN A 87 -0.17 -8.73 -15.61
C GLN A 87 -0.03 -7.96 -14.29
N LYS A 88 1.22 -7.74 -13.85
CA LYS A 88 1.53 -6.91 -12.70
C LYS A 88 0.87 -5.52 -12.83
N GLY A 89 0.18 -5.11 -11.78
CA GLY A 89 -0.54 -3.84 -11.71
C GLY A 89 -1.95 -3.87 -12.30
N GLU A 90 -2.34 -4.97 -12.96
CA GLU A 90 -3.69 -5.13 -13.48
C GLU A 90 -4.73 -5.28 -12.35
N PRO A 91 -5.88 -4.61 -12.41
CA PRO A 91 -6.95 -4.79 -11.43
C PRO A 91 -7.49 -6.23 -11.41
N ILE A 92 -7.62 -6.81 -10.22
CA ILE A 92 -8.09 -8.19 -10.04
C ILE A 92 -9.38 -8.30 -9.22
N LEU A 93 -9.61 -7.39 -8.28
CA LEU A 93 -10.87 -7.25 -7.55
C LEU A 93 -11.04 -5.83 -7.03
N VAL A 94 -12.29 -5.49 -6.70
CA VAL A 94 -12.68 -4.23 -6.06
C VAL A 94 -13.42 -4.55 -4.78
N LEU A 95 -13.05 -3.89 -3.69
CA LEU A 95 -13.80 -3.87 -2.43
C LEU A 95 -14.60 -2.56 -2.38
N THR A 96 -15.89 -2.62 -2.06
CA THR A 96 -16.76 -1.43 -2.03
C THR A 96 -17.64 -1.42 -0.78
N GLU A 97 -17.63 -0.31 -0.05
CA GLU A 97 -18.47 -0.06 1.12
C GLU A 97 -18.99 1.39 1.08
N GLY A 98 -20.30 1.57 0.88
CA GLY A 98 -20.89 2.89 0.66
C GLY A 98 -20.23 3.62 -0.52
N ASP A 99 -19.71 4.81 -0.27
CA ASP A 99 -19.00 5.64 -1.26
C ASP A 99 -17.49 5.33 -1.32
N HIS A 100 -16.99 4.42 -0.49
CA HIS A 100 -15.58 4.02 -0.48
C HIS A 100 -15.34 2.81 -1.38
N SER A 101 -14.25 2.86 -2.14
CA SER A 101 -13.83 1.75 -2.99
C SER A 101 -12.31 1.58 -2.98
N LEU A 102 -11.87 0.32 -2.91
CA LEU A 102 -10.46 -0.07 -2.96
C LEU A 102 -10.24 -1.08 -4.08
N THR A 103 -9.46 -0.69 -5.08
CA THR A 103 -9.05 -1.57 -6.18
C THR A 103 -7.78 -2.33 -5.79
N ILE A 104 -7.88 -3.65 -5.70
CA ILE A 104 -6.73 -4.53 -5.51
C ILE A 104 -6.17 -4.92 -6.88
N ARG A 105 -4.85 -4.78 -7.02
CA ARG A 105 -4.11 -5.03 -8.25
C ARG A 105 -3.20 -6.24 -8.11
N ALA A 106 -2.94 -6.93 -9.21
CA ALA A 106 -2.03 -8.06 -9.25
C ALA A 106 -0.60 -7.61 -8.87
N PRO A 107 0.04 -8.24 -7.87
CA PRO A 107 1.40 -7.88 -7.45
C PRO A 107 2.48 -8.36 -8.44
N MET A 108 2.13 -9.34 -9.29
CA MET A 108 2.99 -9.95 -10.30
C MET A 108 2.17 -10.55 -11.43
N ASP A 109 2.85 -10.93 -12.52
CA ASP A 109 2.26 -11.68 -13.61
C ASP A 109 1.89 -13.09 -13.16
N GLY A 110 0.76 -13.61 -13.63
CA GLY A 110 0.32 -14.96 -13.26
C GLY A 110 -1.01 -15.36 -13.86
N GLU A 111 -1.55 -16.48 -13.35
CA GLU A 111 -2.86 -17.00 -13.71
C GLU A 111 -3.71 -17.12 -12.45
N ILE A 112 -4.96 -16.65 -12.51
CA ILE A 112 -5.92 -16.80 -11.42
C ILE A 112 -6.37 -18.25 -11.40
N LEU A 113 -6.00 -19.01 -10.37
CA LEU A 113 -6.41 -20.41 -10.25
C LEU A 113 -7.80 -20.53 -9.63
N GLU A 114 -8.04 -19.79 -8.56
CA GLU A 114 -9.26 -19.84 -7.76
C GLU A 114 -9.54 -18.47 -7.12
N ARG A 115 -10.78 -18.28 -6.67
CA ARG A 115 -11.22 -17.12 -5.90
C ARG A 115 -12.01 -17.60 -4.67
N ASN A 116 -12.08 -16.78 -3.62
CA ASN A 116 -12.84 -17.17 -2.43
C ASN A 116 -14.30 -16.74 -2.59
N ASP A 117 -15.12 -17.64 -3.15
CA ASP A 117 -16.55 -17.38 -3.40
C ASP A 117 -17.40 -17.29 -2.11
N ARG A 118 -16.83 -17.60 -0.94
CA ARG A 118 -17.54 -17.46 0.35
C ARG A 118 -17.66 -16.00 0.81
N LEU A 119 -16.97 -15.08 0.15
CA LEU A 119 -16.93 -13.66 0.47
C LEU A 119 -17.84 -12.80 -0.43
N CYS A 120 -18.62 -13.44 -1.31
CA CYS A 120 -19.57 -12.78 -2.22
C CYS A 120 -21.01 -12.93 -1.73
#